data_AF-A0A962RBP6-F1
#
_entry.id   AF-A0A962RBP6-F1
#
_cell.length_a   1.000
_cell.length_b   1.000
_cell.length_c   1.000
_cell.angle_alpha   90.00
_cell.angle_beta   90.00
_cell.angle_gamma   90.00
#
_symmetry.space_group_name_H-M   'P 1'
#
loop_
_entity.id
_entity.type
_entity.pdbx_description
1 polymer ?
#
loop_
_entity_poly.entity_id
_entity_poly.type
_entity_poly.pdbx_seq_one_letter_code
_entity_poly.pdbx_strand_id
1 'polypeptide(L)' 'MSEHSPYLIRVRVEPAYILEQSDPDRGRFVFSYTVTIENHGTVAAQLRTRHWVIT' A
#
# COMPACT_ATOMS: atom_id res chain seq x y z
N MET A 1 -9.43 -23.05 -21.00
CA MET A 1 -10.07 -22.75 -19.71
C MET A 1 -9.07 -21.95 -18.91
N SER A 2 -9.36 -20.69 -18.61
CA SER A 2 -8.39 -19.77 -18.01
C SER A 2 -8.10 -20.17 -16.56
N GLU A 3 -6.85 -20.55 -16.27
CA GLU A 3 -6.39 -20.87 -14.93
C GLU A 3 -6.53 -19.63 -14.03
N HIS A 4 -7.50 -19.64 -13.12
CA HIS A 4 -7.60 -18.63 -12.07
C HIS A 4 -6.74 -19.09 -10.88
N SER A 5 -5.72 -18.30 -10.54
CA SER A 5 -4.92 -18.56 -9.34
C SER A 5 -5.84 -18.48 -8.10
N PRO A 6 -5.82 -19.48 -7.20
CA PRO A 6 -6.66 -19.45 -6.00
C PRO A 6 -6.35 -18.24 -5.13
N TYR A 7 -5.07 -17.84 -5.08
CA TYR A 7 -4.62 -16.67 -4.35
C TYR A 7 -4.04 -15.64 -5.32
N LEU A 8 -4.75 -14.53 -5.48
CA LEU A 8 -4.30 -13.40 -6.29
C LEU A 8 -4.69 -12.11 -5.57
N ILE A 9 -3.74 -11.49 -4.89
CA ILE A 9 -3.95 -10.22 -4.18
C ILE A 9 -3.24 -9.10 -4.94
N ARG A 10 -3.99 -8.09 -5.36
CA ARG A 10 -3.44 -6.87 -5.93
C ARG A 10 -3.31 -5.83 -4.84
N VAL A 11 -2.16 -5.18 -4.75
CA VAL A 11 -1.92 -4.08 -3.82
C VAL A 11 -1.58 -2.84 -4.62
N ARG A 12 -2.24 -1.72 -4.31
CA ARG A 12 -1.94 -0.39 -4.85
C ARG A 12 -1.63 0.55 -3.69
N VAL A 13 -0.67 1.44 -3.90
CA VAL A 13 -0.27 2.45 -2.91
C VAL A 13 -0.26 3.81 -3.57
N GLU A 14 -0.92 4.77 -2.96
CA GLU A 14 -1.02 6.16 -3.43
C GLU A 14 -0.41 7.06 -2.35
N PRO A 15 0.84 7.51 -2.51
CA PRO A 15 1.46 8.44 -1.58
C PRO A 15 1.01 9.88 -1.87
N ALA A 16 0.93 10.70 -0.82
CA ALA A 16 0.65 12.13 -0.93
C ALA A 16 1.54 12.92 0.04
N TYR A 17 2.17 13.99 -0.46
CA TYR A 17 2.96 14.90 0.36
C TYR A 17 2.03 15.85 1.13
N ILE A 18 2.30 16.03 2.43
CA ILE A 18 1.51 16.91 3.31
C ILE A 18 2.34 18.15 3.62
N LEU A 19 2.13 19.21 2.83
CA LEU A 19 2.86 20.48 2.96
C LEU A 19 2.68 21.09 4.36
N GLU A 20 1.44 21.17 4.85
CA GLU A 20 1.08 21.80 6.14
C GLU A 20 1.77 21.16 7.35
N GLN A 21 2.19 19.90 7.22
CA GLN A 21 2.87 19.16 8.27
C GLN A 21 4.37 19.04 8.02
N SER A 22 4.88 19.59 6.93
CA SER A 22 6.30 19.51 6.55
C SER A 22 7.00 20.84 6.82
N ASP A 23 8.32 20.76 7.01
CA ASP A 23 9.22 21.90 7.18
C ASP A 23 10.50 21.60 6.37
N PRO A 24 10.49 21.89 5.06
CA PRO A 24 11.61 21.56 4.16
C PRO A 24 12.93 22.23 4.55
N ASP A 25 12.87 23.45 5.08
CA ASP A 25 14.07 24.21 5.49
C ASP A 25 14.77 23.55 6.67
N ARG A 26 14.03 22.80 7.49
CA ARG A 26 14.57 21.98 8.59
C ARG A 26 14.72 20.51 8.23
N GLY A 27 14.56 20.15 6.95
CA GLY A 27 14.69 18.78 6.45
C GLY A 27 13.58 17.83 6.91
N ARG A 28 12.42 18.33 7.33
CA ARG A 28 11.29 17.51 7.79
C ARG A 28 10.24 17.41 6.69
N PHE A 29 10.02 16.19 6.18
CA PHE A 29 9.04 15.92 5.12
C PHE A 29 8.03 14.89 5.60
N VAL A 30 6.74 15.18 5.43
CA VAL A 30 5.63 14.32 5.86
C VAL A 30 4.83 13.88 4.65
N PHE A 31 4.56 12.58 4.60
CA PHE A 31 3.75 11.94 3.55
C PHE A 31 2.65 11.10 4.20
N SER A 32 1.44 11.15 3.66
CA SER A 32 0.44 10.11 3.85
C SER A 32 0.53 9.08 2.73
N TYR A 33 -0.04 7.91 2.97
CA TYR A 33 -0.21 6.90 1.93
C TYR A 33 -1.54 6.18 2.11
N THR A 34 -2.23 5.94 1.01
CA THR A 34 -3.43 5.11 0.96
C THR A 34 -3.07 3.76 0.34
N VAL A 35 -3.33 2.67 1.07
CA VAL A 35 -3.11 1.30 0.57
C VAL A 35 -4.44 0.67 0.24
N THR A 36 -4.61 0.24 -1.02
CA THR A 36 -5.77 -0.53 -1.47
C THR A 36 -5.34 -1.97 -1.72
N ILE A 37 -5.98 -2.92 -1.02
CA ILE A 37 -5.72 -4.36 -1.13
C ILE A 37 -6.96 -5.03 -1.72
N GLU A 38 -6.85 -5.58 -2.92
CA GLU A 38 -7.94 -6.20 -3.66
C GLU A 38 -7.69 -7.71 -3.77
N ASN A 39 -8.66 -8.53 -3.34
CA ASN A 39 -8.61 -9.98 -3.57
C ASN A 39 -9.24 -10.30 -4.94
N HIS A 40 -8.40 -10.65 -5.91
CA HIS A 40 -8.79 -11.17 -7.22
C HIS A 40 -8.65 -12.71 -7.31
N GLY A 41 -8.32 -13.37 -6.20
CA GLY A 41 -8.29 -14.81 -6.08
C GLY A 41 -9.70 -15.39 -5.99
N THR A 42 -9.80 -16.70 -6.17
CA THR A 42 -11.08 -17.41 -6.08
C THR A 42 -11.42 -17.87 -4.66
N VAL A 43 -10.53 -17.68 -3.70
CA VAL A 43 -10.76 -17.99 -2.28
C VAL A 43 -10.53 -16.78 -1.39
N ALA A 44 -11.17 -16.76 -0.21
CA ALA A 44 -10.96 -15.72 0.79
C ALA A 44 -9.52 -15.74 1.33
N ALA A 45 -8.99 -14.55 1.62
CA ALA A 45 -7.65 -14.37 2.15
C ALA A 45 -7.66 -13.43 3.37
N GLN A 46 -6.63 -13.53 4.20
CA GLN A 46 -6.46 -12.68 5.39
C GLN A 46 -5.06 -12.08 5.42
N LEU A 47 -4.99 -10.75 5.55
CA LEU A 47 -3.73 -10.07 5.84
C LEU A 47 -3.33 -10.33 7.29
N ARG A 48 -2.20 -11.02 7.49
CA ARG A 48 -1.70 -11.34 8.84
C ARG A 48 -0.70 -10.32 9.36
N THR A 49 0.24 -9.93 8.52
CA THR A 49 1.36 -9.07 8.89
C THR A 49 1.71 -8.13 7.74
N ARG A 50 2.39 -7.03 8.06
CA ARG A 50 2.98 -6.09 7.09
C ARG A 50 4.40 -5.75 7.52
N HIS A 51 5.27 -5.53 6.56
CA HIS A 51 6.65 -5.07 6.76
C HIS A 51 6.95 -4.00 5.72
N TRP A 52 7.45 -2.84 6.17
CA TRP A 52 7.81 -1.73 5.31
C TRP A 52 9.32 -1.53 5.33
N VAL A 53 9.91 -1.40 4.16
CA VAL A 53 11.24 -0.84 3.98
C VAL A 53 11.03 0.53 3.35
N ILE A 54 11.40 1.58 4.07
CA ILE A 54 11.28 2.98 3.63
C ILE A 54 12.71 3.52 3.52
N THR A 55 13.06 4.09 2.37
CA THR A 55 14.40 4.62 2.05
C THR A 55 14.29 6.04 1.54
#